data_AF-G9XBY7-F1
#
_entry.id   AF-G9XBY7-F1
#
_cell.length_a   1.000
_cell.length_b   1.000
_cell.length_c   1.000
_cell.angle_alpha   90.00
_cell.angle_beta   90.00
_cell.angle_gamma   90.00
#
_symmetry.space_group_name_H-M   'P 1'
#
loop_
_entity.id
_entity.type
_entity.pdbx_description
1 polymer ?
#
loop_
_entity_poly.entity_id
_entity_poly.type
_entity_poly.pdbx_seq_one_letter_code
_entity_poly.pdbx_strand_id
1 'polypeptide(L)'
;MERIQVSKEWMQKYEEIKSLMTSPVNYAQCFGMKEIQGKEIFVLDMGEVTFPSGKILVRDPLVWLNRNEKPYLQSVPIGKFKVNTLVAKIEEDHYRYVLSRVKFTEKVPVIYYEALKGDENLDSFEEDSIFGFPVDAGLATIVDVETKNAYCDFVDNWYKKNPDKNIYDDFFCSYF
;
A
#
# COMPACT_ATOMS: atom_id res chain seq x y z
N MET A 1 11.99 7.64 -13.26
CA MET A 1 12.39 6.50 -12.41
C MET A 1 11.96 5.21 -13.11
N GLU A 2 12.91 4.33 -13.35
CA GLU A 2 12.70 3.09 -14.11
C GLU A 2 12.12 1.99 -13.23
N ARG A 3 11.19 1.20 -13.79
CA ARG A 3 10.77 -0.09 -13.23
C ARG A 3 11.94 -1.05 -13.27
N ILE A 4 11.94 -2.04 -12.38
CA ILE A 4 12.89 -3.15 -12.50
C ILE A 4 12.65 -3.82 -13.85
N GLN A 5 13.73 -4.02 -14.61
CA GLN A 5 13.70 -4.86 -15.79
C GLN A 5 13.69 -6.31 -15.30
N VAL A 6 12.51 -6.93 -15.34
CA VAL A 6 12.30 -8.29 -14.86
C VAL A 6 12.93 -9.29 -15.85
N SER A 7 13.66 -10.29 -15.33
CA SER A 7 14.23 -11.34 -16.17
C SER A 7 13.15 -12.27 -16.71
N LYS A 8 13.43 -12.93 -17.84
CA LYS A 8 12.52 -13.95 -18.39
C LYS A 8 12.32 -15.12 -17.42
N GLU A 9 13.39 -15.52 -16.74
CA GLU A 9 13.39 -16.59 -15.74
C GLU A 9 12.48 -16.25 -14.56
N TRP A 10 12.58 -15.03 -14.03
CA TRP A 10 11.71 -14.57 -12.95
C TRP A 10 10.24 -14.55 -13.39
N MET A 11 9.95 -14.05 -14.59
CA MET A 11 8.58 -14.04 -15.13
C MET A 11 8.01 -15.45 -15.31
N GLN A 12 8.81 -16.39 -15.80
CA GLN A 12 8.40 -17.79 -15.93
C GLN A 12 8.07 -18.38 -14.55
N LYS A 13 8.96 -18.19 -13.57
CA LYS A 13 8.76 -18.66 -12.21
C LYS A 13 7.52 -18.03 -11.58
N TYR A 14 7.32 -16.72 -11.75
CA TYR A 14 6.12 -16.03 -11.28
C TYR A 14 4.85 -16.66 -11.83
N GLU A 15 4.75 -16.91 -13.15
CA GLU A 15 3.55 -17.54 -13.71
C GLU A 15 3.32 -18.97 -13.19
N GLU A 16 4.38 -19.71 -12.84
CA GLU A 16 4.27 -21.05 -12.22
C GLU A 16 3.69 -20.99 -10.80
N ILE A 17 4.02 -19.96 -10.01
CA ILE A 17 3.64 -19.88 -8.57
C ILE A 17 2.58 -18.83 -8.23
N LYS A 18 2.16 -17.99 -9.20
CA LYS A 18 1.23 -16.88 -8.97
C LYS A 18 -0.11 -17.29 -8.36
N SER A 19 -0.56 -18.52 -8.61
CA SER A 19 -1.79 -19.05 -7.99
C SER A 19 -1.66 -19.21 -6.47
N LEU A 20 -0.45 -19.49 -5.96
CA LEU A 20 -0.16 -19.57 -4.52
C LEU A 20 -0.27 -18.19 -3.86
N MET A 21 -0.05 -17.10 -4.61
CA MET A 21 -0.17 -15.72 -4.15
C MET A 21 -1.62 -15.19 -4.21
N THR A 22 -2.60 -16.06 -4.44
CA THR A 22 -4.00 -15.64 -4.44
C THR A 22 -4.49 -15.48 -3.01
N SER A 23 -5.15 -14.35 -2.73
CA SER A 23 -5.74 -14.19 -1.40
C SER A 23 -6.86 -15.20 -1.19
N PRO A 24 -6.92 -15.89 -0.04
CA PRO A 24 -8.04 -16.75 0.32
C PRO A 24 -9.30 -15.94 0.67
N VAL A 25 -9.18 -14.62 0.82
CA VAL A 25 -10.26 -13.71 1.20
C VAL A 25 -10.68 -12.87 -0.01
N ASN A 26 -11.98 -12.84 -0.30
CA ASN A 26 -12.52 -11.84 -1.23
C ASN A 26 -12.69 -10.50 -0.49
N TYR A 27 -11.68 -9.65 -0.58
CA TYR A 27 -11.67 -8.36 0.11
C TYR A 27 -12.82 -7.43 -0.28
N ALA A 28 -13.42 -7.56 -1.47
CA ALA A 28 -14.56 -6.74 -1.87
C ALA A 28 -15.81 -7.09 -1.06
N GLN A 29 -15.97 -8.37 -0.70
CA GLN A 29 -17.08 -8.82 0.16
C GLN A 29 -16.97 -8.23 1.57
N CYS A 30 -15.75 -8.06 2.10
CA CYS A 30 -15.53 -7.48 3.43
C CYS A 30 -16.13 -6.07 3.57
N PHE A 31 -16.12 -5.26 2.50
CA PHE A 31 -16.73 -3.91 2.51
C PHE A 31 -18.26 -3.91 2.51
N GLY A 32 -18.91 -5.06 2.29
CA GLY A 32 -20.36 -5.24 2.43
C GLY A 32 -20.78 -5.86 3.76
N MET A 33 -19.82 -6.24 4.62
CA MET A 33 -20.08 -6.86 5.92
C MET A 33 -20.34 -5.80 6.99
N LYS A 34 -21.17 -6.15 7.97
CA LYS A 34 -21.37 -5.36 9.20
C LYS A 34 -20.52 -5.85 10.36
N GLU A 35 -20.02 -7.08 10.26
CA GLU A 35 -19.26 -7.75 11.30
C GLU A 35 -18.24 -8.71 10.67
N ILE A 36 -17.04 -8.78 11.25
CA ILE A 36 -16.02 -9.78 10.93
C ILE A 36 -15.49 -10.34 12.26
N GLN A 37 -15.55 -11.67 12.42
CA GLN A 37 -15.09 -12.37 13.64
C GLN A 37 -15.66 -11.78 14.95
N GLY A 38 -16.96 -11.45 15.00
CA GLY A 38 -17.58 -10.89 16.19
C GLY A 38 -17.28 -9.41 16.45
N LYS A 39 -16.57 -8.73 15.54
CA LYS A 39 -16.25 -7.30 15.64
C LYS A 39 -17.07 -6.51 14.64
N GLU A 40 -17.76 -5.48 15.12
CA GLU A 40 -18.50 -4.55 14.28
C GLU A 40 -17.55 -3.81 13.33
N ILE A 41 -17.96 -3.68 12.08
CA ILE A 41 -17.17 -3.12 11.00
C ILE A 41 -17.87 -1.92 10.37
N PHE A 42 -17.09 -0.89 10.05
CA PHE A 42 -17.53 0.35 9.43
C PHE A 42 -16.66 0.66 8.21
N VAL A 43 -17.24 1.37 7.24
CA VAL A 43 -16.49 1.92 6.10
C VAL A 43 -16.22 3.39 6.37
N LEU A 44 -14.94 3.74 6.49
CA LEU A 44 -14.45 5.11 6.60
C LEU A 44 -14.08 5.64 5.21
N ASP A 45 -14.64 6.79 4.84
CA ASP A 45 -14.18 7.55 3.66
C ASP A 45 -12.88 8.28 4.03
N MET A 46 -11.78 7.89 3.39
CA MET A 46 -10.45 8.48 3.59
C MET A 46 -10.17 9.60 2.57
N GLY A 47 -11.17 9.97 1.76
CA GLY A 47 -11.05 10.97 0.72
C GLY A 47 -10.57 10.38 -0.59
N GLU A 48 -9.65 11.09 -1.25
CA GLU A 48 -9.22 10.78 -2.62
C GLU A 48 -7.70 10.77 -2.74
N VAL A 49 -7.21 9.87 -3.59
CA VAL A 49 -5.79 9.77 -3.96
C VAL A 49 -5.65 10.02 -5.46
N THR A 50 -4.57 10.69 -5.86
CA THR A 50 -4.26 11.00 -7.26
C THR A 50 -3.02 10.23 -7.71
N PHE A 51 -3.14 9.55 -8.86
CA PHE A 51 -2.05 8.78 -9.47
C PHE A 51 -1.71 9.38 -10.84
N PRO A 52 -0.86 10.43 -10.91
CA PRO A 52 -0.54 11.11 -12.16
C PRO A 52 0.26 10.24 -13.15
N SER A 53 1.07 9.30 -12.67
CA SER A 53 1.85 8.41 -13.54
C SER A 53 1.26 7.01 -13.66
N GLY A 54 0.36 6.63 -12.74
CA GLY A 54 -0.19 5.28 -12.64
C GLY A 54 0.81 4.25 -12.10
N LYS A 55 2.02 4.67 -11.71
CA LYS A 55 3.02 3.81 -11.11
C LYS A 55 2.99 4.02 -9.61
N ILE A 56 2.53 3.01 -8.87
CA ILE A 56 2.30 3.12 -7.43
C ILE A 56 3.18 2.15 -6.62
N LEU A 57 3.31 2.46 -5.33
CA LEU A 57 3.91 1.62 -4.30
C LEU A 57 3.16 1.81 -2.99
N VAL A 58 3.30 0.85 -2.07
CA VAL A 58 2.85 0.98 -0.68
C VAL A 58 4.03 0.89 0.26
N ARG A 59 4.17 1.85 1.17
CA ARG A 59 5.24 1.89 2.18
C ARG A 59 4.76 2.54 3.46
N ASP A 60 5.52 2.34 4.52
CA ASP A 60 5.56 3.28 5.63
C ASP A 60 6.13 4.62 5.15
N PRO A 61 5.34 5.72 5.20
CA PRO A 61 5.76 7.03 4.68
C PRO A 61 6.90 7.69 5.48
N LEU A 62 7.11 7.31 6.73
CA LEU A 62 8.10 7.97 7.61
C LEU A 62 9.44 7.27 7.57
N VAL A 63 9.46 5.95 7.45
CA VAL A 63 10.70 5.15 7.56
C VAL A 63 11.10 4.49 6.24
N TRP A 64 10.13 3.98 5.48
CA TRP A 64 10.41 3.11 4.32
C TRP A 64 10.08 3.74 2.97
N LEU A 65 9.73 5.04 2.94
CA LEU A 65 9.43 5.76 1.70
C LEU A 65 10.58 6.69 1.30
N ASN A 66 11.46 6.19 0.44
CA ASN A 66 12.62 6.94 -0.05
C ASN A 66 12.66 7.03 -1.60
N ARG A 67 13.59 7.86 -2.11
CA ARG A 67 13.73 8.13 -3.54
C ARG A 67 14.06 6.88 -4.38
N ASN A 68 14.74 5.90 -3.80
CA ASN A 68 15.17 4.69 -4.49
C ASN A 68 14.09 3.60 -4.55
N GLU A 69 13.03 3.70 -3.72
CA GLU A 69 11.93 2.74 -3.73
C GLU A 69 11.29 2.63 -5.11
N LYS A 70 11.12 1.38 -5.56
CA LYS A 70 10.58 1.06 -6.88
C LYS A 70 9.06 0.84 -6.80
N PRO A 71 8.30 1.27 -7.82
CA PRO A 71 6.88 0.94 -7.91
C PRO A 71 6.69 -0.55 -8.18
N TYR A 72 5.47 -1.02 -7.96
CA TYR A 72 5.07 -2.35 -8.39
C TYR A 72 5.09 -2.48 -9.93
N LEU A 73 5.16 -3.73 -10.40
CA LEU A 73 5.18 -4.09 -11.83
C LEU A 73 3.92 -3.63 -12.55
N GLN A 74 2.76 -3.82 -11.91
CA GLN A 74 1.48 -3.46 -12.49
C GLN A 74 1.26 -1.94 -12.39
N SER A 75 0.83 -1.34 -13.50
CA SER A 75 0.30 0.03 -13.48
C SER A 75 -1.15 0.02 -13.04
N VAL A 76 -1.58 1.14 -12.48
CA VAL A 76 -3.00 1.44 -12.26
C VAL A 76 -3.44 2.55 -13.22
N PRO A 77 -4.75 2.74 -13.44
CA PRO A 77 -5.25 3.86 -14.23
C PRO A 77 -4.77 5.21 -13.68
N ILE A 78 -4.41 6.12 -14.58
CA ILE A 78 -4.06 7.50 -14.23
C ILE A 78 -5.33 8.26 -13.88
N GLY A 79 -5.34 9.00 -12.78
CA GLY A 79 -6.49 9.79 -12.37
C GLY A 79 -6.60 9.96 -10.86
N LYS A 80 -7.81 10.31 -10.42
CA LYS A 80 -8.17 10.53 -9.02
C LYS A 80 -9.21 9.51 -8.60
N PHE A 81 -8.99 8.86 -7.46
CA PHE A 81 -9.79 7.72 -7.00
C PHE A 81 -10.12 7.83 -5.52
N LYS A 82 -11.28 7.31 -5.13
CA LYS A 82 -11.68 7.24 -3.72
C LYS A 82 -10.88 6.20 -2.95
N VAL A 83 -10.53 6.55 -1.72
CA VAL A 83 -9.91 5.65 -0.76
C VAL A 83 -10.94 5.35 0.33
N ASN A 84 -11.20 4.06 0.57
CA ASN A 84 -12.03 3.63 1.69
C ASN A 84 -11.25 2.68 2.57
N THR A 85 -11.44 2.85 3.87
CA THR A 85 -10.83 1.98 4.88
C THR A 85 -11.92 1.30 5.69
N LEU A 86 -11.79 -0.01 5.79
CA LEU A 86 -12.57 -0.84 6.67
C LEU A 86 -12.01 -0.70 8.09
N VAL A 87 -12.85 -0.37 9.04
CA VAL A 87 -12.48 -0.11 10.44
C VAL A 87 -13.25 -1.07 11.32
N ALA A 88 -12.56 -1.75 12.24
CA ALA A 88 -13.18 -2.58 13.26
C ALA A 88 -13.26 -1.82 14.59
N LYS A 89 -14.42 -1.90 15.25
CA LYS A 89 -14.55 -1.53 16.66
C LYS A 89 -14.04 -2.69 17.52
N ILE A 90 -12.95 -2.46 18.23
CA ILE A 90 -12.32 -3.45 19.10
C ILE A 90 -12.98 -3.42 20.47
N GLU A 91 -13.14 -2.20 21.01
CA GLU A 91 -13.78 -1.85 22.29
C GLU A 91 -14.55 -0.53 22.15
N GLU A 92 -15.21 -0.07 23.21
CA GLU A 92 -15.85 1.25 23.24
C GLU A 92 -14.80 2.35 22.98
N ASP A 93 -15.09 3.23 22.02
CA ASP A 93 -14.19 4.28 21.53
C ASP A 93 -12.79 3.83 21.05
N HIS A 94 -12.61 2.52 20.80
CA HIS A 94 -11.34 1.97 20.34
C HIS A 94 -11.48 1.24 19.01
N TYR A 95 -10.86 1.83 17.97
CA TYR A 95 -10.98 1.36 16.60
C TYR A 95 -9.63 0.98 15.99
N ARG A 96 -9.66 0.06 15.03
CA ARG A 96 -8.48 -0.38 14.25
C ARG A 96 -8.79 -0.49 12.77
N TYR A 97 -7.84 -0.06 11.95
CA TYR A 97 -7.91 -0.27 10.51
C TYR A 97 -7.72 -1.76 10.19
N VAL A 98 -8.59 -2.27 9.33
CA VAL A 98 -8.58 -3.68 8.88
C VAL A 98 -8.03 -3.77 7.47
N LEU A 99 -8.56 -2.95 6.56
CA LEU A 99 -8.24 -3.00 5.14
C LEU A 99 -8.48 -1.64 4.48
N SER A 100 -7.53 -1.14 3.70
CA SER A 100 -7.72 0.03 2.85
C SER A 100 -7.79 -0.38 1.39
N ARG A 101 -8.67 0.25 0.61
CA ARG A 101 -8.75 0.02 -0.84
C ARG A 101 -8.83 1.31 -1.63
N VAL A 102 -8.29 1.26 -2.85
CA VAL A 102 -8.57 2.21 -3.92
C VAL A 102 -9.37 1.49 -5.00
N LYS A 103 -10.53 2.02 -5.35
CA LYS A 103 -11.42 1.41 -6.35
C LYS A 103 -11.20 2.08 -7.71
N PHE A 104 -10.58 1.36 -8.64
CA PHE A 104 -10.30 1.87 -9.98
C PHE A 104 -11.48 1.74 -10.95
N THR A 105 -12.37 0.77 -10.73
CA THR A 105 -13.56 0.54 -11.56
C THR A 105 -14.70 0.03 -10.69
N GLU A 106 -15.94 0.16 -11.17
CA GLU A 106 -17.13 -0.34 -10.47
C GLU A 106 -17.29 -1.87 -10.49
N LYS A 107 -16.47 -2.59 -11.28
CA LYS A 107 -16.53 -4.05 -11.38
C LYS A 107 -16.11 -4.70 -10.06
N VAL A 108 -16.83 -5.76 -9.68
CA VAL A 108 -16.49 -6.56 -8.50
C VAL A 108 -15.29 -7.46 -8.83
N PRO A 109 -14.16 -7.35 -8.11
CA PRO A 109 -13.01 -8.22 -8.31
C PRO A 109 -13.32 -9.65 -7.88
N VAL A 110 -12.77 -10.60 -8.63
CA VAL A 110 -12.96 -12.05 -8.42
C VAL A 110 -11.74 -12.73 -7.82
N ILE A 111 -10.54 -12.20 -8.09
CA ILE A 111 -9.26 -12.74 -7.65
C ILE A 111 -8.36 -11.56 -7.25
N TYR A 112 -7.56 -11.77 -6.20
CA TYR A 112 -6.56 -10.84 -5.71
C TYR A 112 -5.19 -11.52 -5.76
N TYR A 113 -4.19 -10.77 -6.20
CA TYR A 113 -2.79 -11.20 -6.19
C TYR A 113 -1.97 -10.20 -5.39
N GLU A 114 -0.88 -10.66 -4.81
CA GLU A 114 0.12 -9.78 -4.21
C GLU A 114 0.74 -8.84 -5.24
N ALA A 115 1.04 -7.61 -4.82
CA ALA A 115 1.69 -6.62 -5.67
C ALA A 115 3.20 -6.76 -5.56
N LEU A 116 3.85 -7.11 -6.68
CA LEU A 116 5.29 -7.41 -6.75
C LEU A 116 6.06 -6.31 -7.49
N LYS A 117 7.33 -6.14 -7.15
CA LYS A 117 8.30 -5.23 -7.78
C LYS A 117 9.07 -5.90 -8.92
N GLY A 118 9.16 -7.23 -8.92
CA GLY A 118 9.92 -8.02 -9.89
C GLY A 118 11.35 -8.37 -9.46
N ASP A 119 11.67 -8.15 -8.19
CA ASP A 119 12.96 -8.51 -7.56
C ASP A 119 12.77 -9.39 -6.31
N GLU A 120 11.54 -9.83 -6.03
CA GLU A 120 11.23 -10.73 -4.94
C GLU A 120 11.90 -12.11 -5.16
N ASN A 121 12.35 -12.73 -4.07
CA ASN A 121 12.88 -14.10 -4.10
C ASN A 121 11.74 -15.12 -4.19
N LEU A 122 11.46 -15.58 -5.42
CA LEU A 122 10.38 -16.53 -5.69
C LEU A 122 10.75 -18.00 -5.38
N ASP A 123 12.04 -18.31 -5.21
CA ASP A 123 12.50 -19.69 -5.05
C ASP A 123 12.15 -20.28 -3.67
N SER A 124 12.01 -19.41 -2.67
CA SER A 124 11.61 -19.77 -1.31
C SER A 124 10.14 -19.52 -1.01
N PHE A 125 9.31 -19.27 -2.03
CA PHE A 125 7.89 -18.97 -1.83
C PHE A 125 7.09 -20.26 -1.67
N GLU A 126 6.44 -20.40 -0.52
CA GLU A 126 5.61 -21.56 -0.13
C GLU A 126 4.14 -21.13 0.06
N GLU A 127 3.22 -22.07 0.29
CA GLU A 127 1.77 -21.81 0.33
C GLU A 127 1.34 -20.77 1.37
N ASP A 128 2.03 -20.70 2.52
CA ASP A 128 1.76 -19.73 3.60
C ASP A 128 2.67 -18.49 3.54
N SER A 129 3.49 -18.36 2.49
CA SER A 129 4.35 -17.19 2.30
C SER A 129 3.54 -15.98 1.84
N ILE A 130 3.99 -14.78 2.23
CA ILE A 130 3.44 -13.52 1.74
C ILE A 130 4.55 -12.54 1.38
N PHE A 131 4.34 -11.74 0.33
CA PHE A 131 5.13 -10.55 0.06
C PHE A 131 4.41 -9.30 0.58
N GLY A 132 5.06 -8.65 1.54
CA GLY A 132 4.58 -7.40 2.13
C GLY A 132 5.50 -6.22 1.86
N PHE A 133 5.30 -5.17 2.65
CA PHE A 133 6.23 -4.04 2.76
C PHE A 133 6.59 -3.85 4.23
N PRO A 134 7.80 -3.39 4.54
CA PRO A 134 8.22 -3.16 5.92
C PRO A 134 7.49 -1.94 6.53
N VAL A 135 7.24 -2.00 7.83
CA VAL A 135 6.55 -0.98 8.62
C VAL A 135 7.26 -0.82 9.96
N ASP A 136 7.56 0.43 10.34
CA ASP A 136 8.22 0.74 11.61
C ASP A 136 7.48 1.82 12.41
N ALA A 137 6.86 2.80 11.75
CA ALA A 137 6.08 3.87 12.38
C ALA A 137 4.59 3.50 12.54
N GLY A 138 4.19 2.27 12.20
CA GLY A 138 2.79 1.84 12.26
C GLY A 138 1.89 2.51 11.21
N LEU A 139 2.48 3.02 10.12
CA LEU A 139 1.79 3.74 9.06
C LEU A 139 1.91 3.01 7.71
N ALA A 140 0.94 3.26 6.83
CA ALA A 140 0.97 2.81 5.45
C ALA A 140 0.42 3.91 4.53
N THR A 141 1.08 4.12 3.40
CA THR A 141 0.60 5.02 2.34
C THR A 141 0.57 4.32 1.00
N ILE A 142 -0.51 4.52 0.24
CA ILE A 142 -0.58 4.14 -1.18
C ILE A 142 -0.22 5.40 -1.97
N VAL A 143 0.92 5.39 -2.67
CA VAL A 143 1.49 6.61 -3.25
C VAL A 143 1.96 6.36 -4.69
N ASP A 144 1.78 7.38 -5.53
CA ASP A 144 2.35 7.40 -6.89
C ASP A 144 3.82 7.86 -6.86
N VAL A 145 4.64 7.35 -7.77
CA VAL A 145 6.07 7.71 -7.83
C VAL A 145 6.33 9.21 -7.96
N GLU A 146 5.48 9.98 -8.63
CA GLU A 146 5.65 11.43 -8.72
C GLU A 146 5.39 12.11 -7.37
N THR A 147 4.34 11.67 -6.67
CA THR A 147 4.02 12.16 -5.32
C THR A 147 5.10 11.76 -4.32
N LYS A 148 5.63 10.53 -4.43
CA LYS A 148 6.77 10.08 -3.64
C LYS A 148 7.99 10.97 -3.86
N ASN A 149 8.32 11.30 -5.11
CA ASN A 149 9.48 12.13 -5.41
C ASN A 149 9.32 13.54 -4.84
N ALA A 150 8.13 14.15 -4.98
CA ALA A 150 7.82 15.44 -4.38
C ALA A 150 7.89 15.39 -2.83
N TYR A 151 7.41 14.30 -2.23
CA TYR A 151 7.55 14.07 -0.79
C TYR A 151 9.02 13.98 -0.36
N CYS A 152 9.85 13.24 -1.10
CA CYS A 152 11.29 13.16 -0.83
C CYS A 152 11.95 14.55 -0.95
N ASP A 153 11.62 15.33 -1.99
CA ASP A 153 12.13 16.70 -2.13
C ASP A 153 11.72 17.59 -0.95
N PHE A 154 10.49 17.44 -0.46
CA PHE A 154 10.01 18.13 0.74
C PHE A 154 10.80 17.72 1.98
N VAL A 155 10.95 16.42 2.24
CA VAL A 155 11.68 15.88 3.41
C VAL A 155 13.14 16.34 3.39
N ASP A 156 13.81 16.21 2.25
CA ASP A 156 15.20 16.65 2.06
C ASP A 156 15.35 18.16 2.38
N ASN A 157 14.40 18.98 1.93
CA ASN A 157 14.41 20.42 2.19
C ASN A 157 14.03 20.78 3.63
N TRP A 158 13.18 19.99 4.28
CA TRP A 158 12.79 20.19 5.67
C TRP A 158 13.97 19.93 6.61
N TYR A 159 14.69 18.82 6.43
CA TYR A 159 15.87 18.49 7.24
C TYR A 159 17.04 19.46 7.02
N LYS A 160 17.23 19.99 5.79
CA LYS A 160 18.22 21.07 5.56
C LYS A 160 17.96 22.32 6.41
N LYS A 161 16.69 22.62 6.70
CA LYS A 161 16.28 23.78 7.52
C LYS A 161 16.16 23.44 9.01
N ASN A 162 16.09 22.15 9.35
CA ASN A 162 15.85 21.65 10.70
C ASN A 162 16.75 20.43 10.97
N PRO A 163 18.09 20.59 11.01
CA PRO A 163 19.03 19.46 11.02
C PRO A 163 18.93 18.56 12.25
N ASP A 164 18.57 19.11 13.42
CA ASP A 164 18.51 18.39 14.69
C ASP A 164 17.09 18.02 15.13
N LYS A 165 16.12 18.16 14.23
CA LYS A 165 14.69 17.91 14.53
C LYS A 165 14.23 16.56 14.01
N ASN A 166 13.16 16.03 14.60
CA ASN A 166 12.49 14.83 14.14
C ASN A 166 11.26 15.23 13.32
N ILE A 167 11.17 14.83 12.04
CA ILE A 167 10.05 15.26 11.18
C ILE A 167 8.68 14.76 11.67
N TYR A 168 8.62 13.64 12.39
CA TYR A 168 7.38 13.21 13.00
C TYR A 168 7.00 14.15 14.15
N ASP A 169 7.85 14.28 15.17
CA ASP A 169 7.52 15.06 16.38
C ASP A 169 7.37 16.57 16.07
N ASP A 170 8.26 17.11 15.26
CA ASP A 170 8.37 18.56 15.02
C ASP A 170 7.55 19.06 13.81
N PHE A 171 6.95 18.18 13.02
CA PHE A 171 6.10 18.56 11.89
C PHE A 171 4.78 17.79 11.87
N PHE A 172 4.81 16.47 11.72
CA PHE A 172 3.60 15.68 11.48
C PHE A 172 2.70 15.50 12.71
N CYS A 173 3.26 15.40 13.91
CA CYS A 173 2.51 15.15 15.14
C CYS A 173 1.41 16.20 15.38
N SER A 174 1.62 17.45 14.97
CA SER A 174 0.63 18.52 15.08
C SER A 174 -0.62 18.35 14.19
N TYR A 175 -0.61 17.40 13.24
CA TYR A 175 -1.69 17.16 12.29
C TYR A 175 -2.49 15.87 12.57
N PHE A 176 -2.10 15.10 13.60
CA PHE A 176 -2.75 13.85 14.02
C PHE A 176 -3.33 13.99 15.43
#